data_AF-A0A4S8YNT0-F1
#
_entry.id   AF-A0A4S8YNT0-F1
#
_cell.length_a   1.000
_cell.length_b   1.000
_cell.length_c   1.000
_cell.angle_alpha   90.00
_cell.angle_beta   90.00
_cell.angle_gamma   90.00
#
_symmetry.space_group_name_H-M   'P 1'
#
loop_
_entity.id
_entity.type
_entity.pdbx_description
1 polymer ?
#
loop_
_entity_poly.entity_id
_entity_poly.type
_entity_poly.pdbx_seq_one_letter_code
_entity_poly.pdbx_strand_id
1 'polypeptide(L)'
;MVGFSLFRSCVVAELETPCTKRGRCCNRLRLLGPLQAIRHLTLIRSSVTSLVKATTRSYQSEDVRGFDHWTQATFQPLNAVLGGANFTQGSYQMLQNRCRAASQLKAFKLQKCHRVAMATHAQKREGDISDAFASLSGLTPEPLEPRFATLKSELIAGKENVIQESFFRLLEALREEIATVKILKSKAIPEIDFKDIKDASTKFSSEYKRRGAAIIRNVIPPVEAMEMKEELREYIAANPQTKAFPSDNPQVYELYWSPAQIRARSHPYLLAAQRFLLSHWHSQDPQALVSTAHPTIYADRLRIRTPGDNIFALGPHVDGGGPERWEPEGYGNAKVYESIWQGRWEDHDPWEISSRLAVKSDLYRGVGACSMFRAAQGWLSLSTTKAHEGTLLVNPMLKHATAYYLLRPFFSAKKGPMSPKTDAFDESFLSPDNWVLDCPQTSWLQGALPGKGQELSDMLHPHLELNSTMVHIPEVRPGDYVAWHCDQIHAVDQKHEGTTDSSVLYIPACPLTAHNAEFLARQRQAFLEGLPCPDFGGGIGETNHVGRPGIEEIEKASQGRDAGMVAFGLQEFDSSAVGLSDTQRELFDRANKILDFYD
;
A
#
# COMPACT_ATOMS: atom_id res chain seq x y z
N MET A 1 30.20 19.66 2.49
CA MET A 1 31.58 19.80 3.04
C MET A 1 31.65 20.60 4.36
N VAL A 2 30.69 20.44 5.30
CA VAL A 2 30.71 21.17 6.59
C VAL A 2 30.74 20.21 7.81
N GLY A 3 30.31 18.95 7.66
CA GLY A 3 30.35 17.95 8.74
C GLY A 3 31.75 17.40 9.07
N PHE A 4 32.69 17.42 8.12
CA PHE A 4 34.05 16.92 8.33
C PHE A 4 34.94 17.85 9.17
N SER A 5 34.56 19.12 9.33
CA SER A 5 35.32 20.12 10.11
C SER A 5 35.09 19.96 11.61
N LEU A 6 33.83 19.72 12.02
CA LEU A 6 33.42 19.61 13.42
C LEU A 6 33.96 18.34 14.12
N PHE A 7 34.07 17.23 13.41
CA PHE A 7 34.66 16.00 13.96
C PHE A 7 36.18 16.11 14.12
N ARG A 8 36.84 16.92 13.26
CA ARG A 8 38.29 17.17 13.28
C ARG A 8 38.72 18.03 14.49
N SER A 9 37.87 18.94 14.94
CA SER A 9 38.12 19.79 16.11
C SER A 9 37.99 19.04 17.44
N CYS A 10 37.13 18.02 17.54
CA CYS A 10 36.97 17.24 18.77
C CYS A 10 38.16 16.31 19.07
N VAL A 11 38.81 15.74 18.04
CA VAL A 11 39.91 14.77 18.24
C VAL A 11 41.26 15.45 18.53
N VAL A 12 41.45 16.71 18.11
CA VAL A 12 42.68 17.48 18.38
C VAL A 12 42.69 18.07 19.80
N ALA A 13 41.52 18.33 20.39
CA ALA A 13 41.40 18.91 21.73
C ALA A 13 41.77 17.95 22.88
N GLU A 14 41.82 16.64 22.65
CA GLU A 14 42.16 15.64 23.68
C GLU A 14 43.68 15.34 23.78
N LEU A 15 44.52 15.88 22.90
CA LEU A 15 45.97 15.65 22.91
C LEU A 15 46.81 16.80 23.49
N GLU A 16 46.18 17.92 23.90
CA GLU A 16 46.88 19.05 24.53
C GLU A 16 46.18 19.50 25.82
N THR A 17 46.57 18.92 26.95
CA THR A 17 46.44 19.58 28.27
C THR A 17 47.67 19.29 29.13
N PRO A 18 48.58 20.27 29.35
CA PRO A 18 49.55 20.18 30.42
C PRO A 18 48.95 20.71 31.73
N CYS A 19 49.04 19.86 32.74
CA CYS A 19 48.82 20.17 34.15
C CYS A 19 49.72 21.34 34.60
N THR A 20 49.16 22.40 35.23
CA THR A 20 49.96 23.33 36.04
C THR A 20 49.19 23.90 37.25
N LYS A 21 49.69 23.60 38.45
CA LYS A 21 49.62 24.46 39.64
C LYS A 21 51.04 24.74 40.13
N ARG A 22 51.37 26.04 40.23
CA ARG A 22 52.44 26.72 41.00
C ARG A 22 53.93 26.45 40.67
N GLY A 23 54.69 27.55 40.53
CA GLY A 23 56.13 27.60 40.87
C GLY A 23 57.00 28.37 39.88
N ARG A 24 57.88 29.25 40.39
CA ARG A 24 58.77 30.16 39.66
C ARG A 24 60.05 29.48 39.11
N CYS A 25 60.71 30.20 38.19
CA CYS A 25 62.15 30.24 37.86
C CYS A 25 62.67 29.60 36.54
N CYS A 26 63.26 30.49 35.72
CA CYS A 26 64.50 30.40 34.94
C CYS A 26 64.69 29.44 33.73
N ASN A 27 64.89 30.08 32.57
CA ASN A 27 65.96 29.91 31.55
C ASN A 27 66.21 28.60 30.77
N ARG A 28 66.19 28.76 29.41
CA ARG A 28 67.04 28.13 28.35
C ARG A 28 66.93 26.58 28.16
N LEU A 29 66.99 25.91 27.00
CA LEU A 29 67.55 26.12 25.65
C LEU A 29 66.86 25.15 24.63
N ARG A 30 66.43 25.71 23.49
CA ARG A 30 66.68 25.30 22.08
C ARG A 30 66.80 23.82 21.59
N LEU A 31 65.96 23.55 20.57
CA LEU A 31 66.22 22.97 19.21
C LEU A 31 66.52 21.47 19.01
N LEU A 32 65.61 20.79 18.27
CA LEU A 32 65.84 20.22 16.92
C LEU A 32 64.49 19.85 16.25
N GLY A 33 64.38 20.09 14.93
CA GLY A 33 63.13 20.28 14.18
C GLY A 33 62.53 19.06 13.44
N PRO A 34 61.45 19.27 12.65
CA PRO A 34 60.45 18.26 12.32
C PRO A 34 60.50 17.81 10.85
N LEU A 35 61.01 16.61 10.56
CA LEU A 35 60.84 15.98 9.23
C LEU A 35 60.61 14.46 9.28
N GLN A 36 60.64 13.82 10.45
CA GLN A 36 60.31 12.39 10.63
C GLN A 36 58.87 12.13 11.11
N ALA A 37 58.17 13.13 11.65
CA ALA A 37 56.80 12.95 12.17
C ALA A 37 55.71 12.80 11.08
N ILE A 38 55.97 13.30 9.86
CA ILE A 38 54.95 13.36 8.79
C ILE A 38 54.79 12.01 8.06
N ARG A 39 55.79 11.12 8.06
CA ARG A 39 55.68 9.78 7.44
C ARG A 39 54.93 8.76 8.30
N HIS A 40 54.96 8.88 9.63
CA HIS A 40 54.23 7.97 10.53
C HIS A 40 52.72 8.25 10.58
N LEU A 41 52.29 9.51 10.43
CA LEU A 41 50.87 9.90 10.50
C LEU A 41 50.04 9.44 9.28
N THR A 42 50.67 9.31 8.10
CA THR A 42 49.98 8.88 6.87
C THR A 42 49.72 7.37 6.86
N LEU A 43 50.62 6.57 7.47
CA LEU A 43 50.47 5.12 7.64
C LEU A 43 49.36 4.77 8.65
N ILE A 44 49.23 5.53 9.74
CA ILE A 44 48.17 5.32 10.75
C ILE A 44 46.78 5.64 10.18
N ARG A 45 46.65 6.68 9.34
CA ARG A 45 45.40 7.06 8.66
C ARG A 45 44.84 5.99 7.72
N SER A 46 45.73 5.29 7.01
CA SER A 46 45.38 4.21 6.08
C SER A 46 44.85 2.97 6.83
N SER A 47 45.50 2.61 7.93
CA SER A 47 45.17 1.43 8.73
C SER A 47 43.84 1.56 9.48
N VAL A 48 43.53 2.73 10.05
CA VAL A 48 42.27 2.95 10.80
C VAL A 48 41.05 2.93 9.87
N THR A 49 41.17 3.50 8.66
CA THR A 49 40.07 3.51 7.67
C THR A 49 39.78 2.09 7.13
N SER A 50 40.84 1.28 6.99
CA SER A 50 40.72 -0.12 6.55
C SER A 50 40.16 -1.02 7.67
N LEU A 51 40.52 -0.75 8.92
CA LEU A 51 40.03 -1.50 10.07
C LEU A 51 38.53 -1.25 10.30
N VAL A 52 38.07 0.01 10.23
CA VAL A 52 36.64 0.34 10.36
C VAL A 52 35.80 -0.38 9.30
N LYS A 53 36.28 -0.42 8.04
CA LYS A 53 35.60 -1.16 6.96
C LYS A 53 35.60 -2.69 7.17
N ALA A 54 36.62 -3.24 7.84
CA ALA A 54 36.69 -4.66 8.15
C ALA A 54 35.73 -5.06 9.28
N THR A 55 35.60 -4.23 10.33
CA THR A 55 34.68 -4.50 11.45
C THR A 55 33.20 -4.37 11.05
N THR A 56 32.87 -3.53 10.07
CA THR A 56 31.50 -3.45 9.53
C THR A 56 31.13 -4.67 8.68
N ARG A 57 32.12 -5.34 8.05
CA ARG A 57 31.89 -6.56 7.26
C ARG A 57 31.75 -7.83 8.10
N SER A 58 32.37 -7.89 9.28
CA SER A 58 32.32 -9.08 10.14
C SER A 58 31.08 -9.19 11.03
N TYR A 59 30.27 -8.13 11.16
CA TYR A 59 29.06 -8.12 12.00
C TYR A 59 27.74 -8.33 11.22
N GLN A 60 27.82 -8.67 9.93
CA GLN A 60 26.64 -9.07 9.12
C GLN A 60 26.27 -10.56 9.25
N SER A 61 26.97 -11.32 10.09
CA SER A 61 26.60 -12.70 10.42
C SER A 61 26.41 -12.84 11.93
N GLU A 62 25.16 -13.11 12.31
CA GLU A 62 24.69 -13.64 13.60
C GLU A 62 24.39 -12.63 14.75
N ASP A 63 23.09 -12.65 15.11
CA ASP A 63 22.47 -12.36 16.41
C ASP A 63 22.53 -10.92 16.98
N VAL A 64 21.47 -10.12 16.72
CA VAL A 64 21.29 -8.78 17.30
C VAL A 64 20.13 -8.77 18.30
N ARG A 65 20.49 -8.78 19.59
CA ARG A 65 19.62 -8.36 20.69
C ARG A 65 19.61 -6.82 20.78
N GLY A 66 18.44 -6.27 21.12
CA GLY A 66 18.07 -4.86 20.97
C GLY A 66 18.92 -3.79 21.69
N PHE A 67 18.61 -2.54 21.37
CA PHE A 67 19.39 -1.32 21.64
C PHE A 67 19.48 -0.84 23.10
N ASP A 68 19.01 -1.62 24.08
CA ASP A 68 18.93 -1.13 25.47
C ASP A 68 20.09 -1.51 26.40
N HIS A 69 21.09 -2.27 25.96
CA HIS A 69 22.25 -2.58 26.81
C HIS A 69 23.60 -2.56 26.08
N TRP A 70 24.17 -1.36 25.93
CA TRP A 70 25.60 -1.21 25.65
C TRP A 70 26.38 -1.31 26.97
N THR A 71 27.10 -2.41 27.18
CA THR A 71 28.01 -2.58 28.33
C THR A 71 29.47 -2.51 27.89
N GLN A 72 30.39 -2.43 28.85
CA GLN A 72 31.83 -2.33 28.63
C GLN A 72 32.41 -3.45 27.73
N ALA A 73 31.68 -4.57 27.58
CA ALA A 73 32.04 -5.70 26.72
C ALA A 73 31.88 -5.41 25.21
N THR A 74 30.93 -4.56 24.81
CA THR A 74 30.60 -4.30 23.39
C THR A 74 31.70 -3.53 22.66
N PHE A 75 32.59 -2.84 23.39
CA PHE A 75 33.68 -2.02 22.84
C PHE A 75 35.08 -2.60 23.06
N GLN A 76 35.22 -3.83 23.59
CA GLN A 76 36.53 -4.46 23.75
C GLN A 76 37.39 -4.54 22.48
N PRO A 77 36.84 -4.71 21.26
CA PRO A 77 37.66 -4.72 20.04
C PRO A 77 38.29 -3.36 19.70
N LEU A 78 37.75 -2.24 20.22
CA LEU A 78 38.29 -0.89 20.01
C LEU A 78 39.43 -0.55 20.98
N ASN A 79 39.39 -1.09 22.20
CA ASN A 79 40.44 -0.87 23.21
C ASN A 79 41.75 -1.59 22.89
N ALA A 80 41.70 -2.68 22.10
CA ALA A 80 42.89 -3.39 21.65
C ALA A 80 43.69 -2.65 20.56
N VAL A 81 43.07 -1.69 19.86
CA VAL A 81 43.65 -1.01 18.69
C VAL A 81 44.23 0.37 19.05
N LEU A 82 43.78 0.98 20.16
CA LEU A 82 44.12 2.37 20.51
C LEU A 82 45.04 2.53 21.74
N GLY A 83 45.68 1.46 22.20
CA GLY A 83 46.79 1.59 23.16
C GLY A 83 46.42 2.24 24.50
N GLY A 84 45.30 1.80 25.12
CA GLY A 84 45.08 2.02 26.56
C GLY A 84 44.44 3.35 26.99
N ALA A 85 43.62 4.00 26.16
CA ALA A 85 42.77 5.10 26.61
C ALA A 85 41.42 4.57 27.12
N ASN A 86 41.19 4.60 28.44
CA ASN A 86 39.92 4.19 29.05
C ASN A 86 38.84 5.25 28.84
N PHE A 87 37.82 4.96 28.03
CA PHE A 87 36.60 5.76 27.97
C PHE A 87 35.80 5.61 29.27
N THR A 88 35.45 6.74 29.91
CA THR A 88 34.65 6.73 31.14
C THR A 88 33.15 6.57 30.83
N GLN A 89 32.39 6.03 31.78
CA GLN A 89 30.94 5.82 31.66
C GLN A 89 30.17 7.10 31.29
N GLY A 90 30.66 8.27 31.69
CA GLY A 90 30.09 9.57 31.31
C GLY A 90 30.24 9.91 29.83
N SER A 91 31.31 9.46 29.17
CA SER A 91 31.53 9.67 27.73
C SER A 91 30.54 8.87 26.88
N TYR A 92 30.14 7.69 27.34
CA TYR A 92 29.14 6.84 26.68
C TYR A 92 27.74 7.43 26.78
N GLN A 93 27.34 7.92 27.96
CA GLN A 93 26.05 8.58 28.16
C GLN A 93 25.93 9.86 27.31
N MET A 94 27.04 10.62 27.16
CA MET A 94 27.07 11.84 26.37
C MET A 94 26.91 11.55 24.86
N LEU A 95 27.49 10.46 24.35
CA LEU A 95 27.31 10.02 22.96
C LEU A 95 25.87 9.59 22.66
N GLN A 96 25.25 8.81 23.55
CA GLN A 96 23.85 8.41 23.42
C GLN A 96 22.89 9.63 23.44
N ASN A 97 23.11 10.56 24.35
CA ASN A 97 22.33 11.79 24.44
C ASN A 97 22.51 12.69 23.21
N ARG A 98 23.72 12.73 22.63
CA ARG A 98 23.99 13.48 21.39
C ARG A 98 23.36 12.83 20.14
N CYS A 99 23.30 11.51 20.07
CA CYS A 99 22.57 10.81 19.00
C CYS A 99 21.06 11.07 19.10
N ARG A 100 20.47 10.98 20.30
CA ARG A 100 19.05 11.33 20.52
C ARG A 100 18.75 12.79 20.18
N ALA A 101 19.62 13.72 20.58
CA ALA A 101 19.49 15.13 20.23
C ALA A 101 19.60 15.38 18.72
N ALA A 102 20.46 14.64 18.00
CA ALA A 102 20.60 14.75 16.55
C ALA A 102 19.35 14.24 15.80
N SER A 103 18.72 13.16 16.28
CA SER A 103 17.44 12.66 15.74
C SER A 103 16.30 13.66 15.99
N GLN A 104 16.23 14.23 17.20
CA GLN A 104 15.26 15.28 17.54
C GLN A 104 15.48 16.57 16.71
N LEU A 105 16.72 16.97 16.45
CA LEU A 105 17.06 18.11 15.60
C LEU A 105 16.73 17.89 14.12
N LYS A 106 16.81 16.64 13.61
CA LYS A 106 16.32 16.28 12.27
C LYS A 106 14.79 16.39 12.20
N ALA A 107 14.08 15.83 13.18
CA ALA A 107 12.61 15.95 13.28
C ALA A 107 12.14 17.41 13.39
N PHE A 108 12.86 18.23 14.15
CA PHE A 108 12.55 19.66 14.31
C PHE A 108 12.86 20.49 13.05
N LYS A 109 13.87 20.09 12.25
CA LYS A 109 14.17 20.71 10.95
C LYS A 109 13.10 20.36 9.89
N LEU A 110 12.62 19.12 9.87
CA LEU A 110 11.49 18.69 9.03
C LEU A 110 10.23 19.52 9.35
N GLN A 111 9.91 19.74 10.63
CA GLN A 111 8.79 20.59 11.05
C GLN A 111 8.90 22.06 10.59
N LYS A 112 10.11 22.60 10.41
CA LYS A 112 10.33 24.04 10.16
C LYS A 112 10.41 24.40 8.68
N CYS A 113 10.74 23.46 7.79
CA CYS A 113 10.73 23.68 6.34
C CYS A 113 9.33 23.60 5.71
N HIS A 114 8.35 22.96 6.36
CA HIS A 114 7.01 22.69 5.80
C HIS A 114 6.04 23.89 5.73
N ARG A 115 6.49 25.14 5.97
CA ARG A 115 5.63 26.33 5.85
C ARG A 115 5.62 26.98 4.46
N VAL A 116 6.45 26.53 3.51
CA VAL A 116 6.60 27.20 2.22
C VAL A 116 6.58 26.19 1.07
N ALA A 117 5.37 25.88 0.60
CA ALA A 117 4.99 25.62 -0.80
C ALA A 117 3.78 24.69 -0.84
N MET A 118 2.58 25.26 -0.96
CA MET A 118 1.44 24.51 -1.48
C MET A 118 0.90 25.25 -2.70
N ALA A 119 1.01 24.60 -3.86
CA ALA A 119 -0.05 24.72 -4.84
C ALA A 119 -1.31 24.13 -4.18
N THR A 120 -2.39 24.91 -4.16
CA THR A 120 -3.67 24.53 -3.57
C THR A 120 -4.29 23.38 -4.35
N HIS A 121 -3.88 22.15 -4.06
CA HIS A 121 -4.69 20.97 -4.34
C HIS A 121 -5.82 20.95 -3.31
N ALA A 122 -7.05 21.19 -3.76
CA ALA A 122 -8.21 21.15 -2.90
C ALA A 122 -8.33 19.76 -2.24
N GLN A 123 -8.48 19.71 -0.90
CA GLN A 123 -8.88 18.49 -0.20
C GLN A 123 -10.18 17.95 -0.81
N LYS A 124 -10.32 16.62 -0.84
CA LYS A 124 -11.57 15.99 -1.28
C LYS A 124 -12.73 16.44 -0.39
N ARG A 125 -13.92 16.48 -0.98
CA ARG A 125 -15.14 16.81 -0.25
C ARG A 125 -15.35 15.79 0.87
N GLU A 126 -15.74 16.26 2.05
CA GLU A 126 -16.17 15.39 3.14
C GLU A 126 -17.43 14.59 2.73
N GLY A 127 -17.43 13.29 3.03
CA GLY A 127 -18.51 12.35 2.76
C GLY A 127 -18.24 11.02 3.47
N ASP A 128 -19.13 10.05 3.32
CA ASP A 128 -18.95 8.71 3.89
C ASP A 128 -18.98 7.61 2.81
N ILE A 129 -18.91 6.34 3.25
CA ILE A 129 -18.87 5.22 2.30
C ILE A 129 -20.12 5.12 1.40
N SER A 130 -21.28 5.61 1.84
CA SER A 130 -22.51 5.57 1.04
C SER A 130 -22.46 6.47 -0.19
N ASP A 131 -21.69 7.56 -0.15
CA ASP A 131 -21.53 8.50 -1.27
C ASP A 131 -20.79 7.85 -2.47
N ALA A 132 -19.90 6.89 -2.17
CA ALA A 132 -19.06 6.21 -3.16
C ALA A 132 -19.82 5.22 -4.05
N PHE A 133 -20.99 4.74 -3.60
CA PHE A 133 -21.78 3.70 -4.26
C PHE A 133 -23.12 4.25 -4.76
N ALA A 134 -23.54 3.86 -5.97
CA ALA A 134 -24.81 4.29 -6.55
C ALA A 134 -25.97 3.58 -5.86
N SER A 135 -25.81 2.27 -5.65
CA SER A 135 -26.75 1.37 -4.97
C SER A 135 -27.11 1.82 -3.55
N LEU A 136 -26.14 2.34 -2.79
CA LEU A 136 -26.39 2.88 -1.44
C LEU A 136 -27.06 4.27 -1.45
N SER A 137 -26.90 5.01 -2.55
CA SER A 137 -27.47 6.36 -2.71
C SER A 137 -28.88 6.39 -3.31
N GLY A 138 -29.47 5.23 -3.65
CA GLY A 138 -30.82 5.13 -4.21
C GLY A 138 -30.97 5.69 -5.63
N LEU A 139 -29.86 5.87 -6.37
CA LEU A 139 -29.87 6.41 -7.72
C LEU A 139 -30.46 5.41 -8.72
N THR A 140 -31.32 5.89 -9.60
CA THR A 140 -31.89 5.08 -10.69
C THR A 140 -30.94 5.13 -11.90
N PRO A 141 -30.67 4.01 -12.59
CA PRO A 141 -29.79 4.01 -13.76
C PRO A 141 -30.35 4.88 -14.89
N GLU A 142 -29.55 5.85 -15.35
CA GLU A 142 -29.81 6.67 -16.53
C GLU A 142 -28.63 6.59 -17.51
N PRO A 143 -28.86 6.77 -18.83
CA PRO A 143 -27.76 6.82 -19.78
C PRO A 143 -26.85 8.01 -19.48
N LEU A 144 -25.55 7.82 -19.64
CA LEU A 144 -24.58 8.91 -19.47
C LEU A 144 -24.70 9.95 -20.61
N GLU A 145 -23.93 11.02 -20.51
CA GLU A 145 -23.85 12.05 -21.55
C GLU A 145 -23.59 11.45 -22.96
N PRO A 146 -24.15 12.04 -24.04
CA PRO A 146 -23.98 11.55 -25.41
C PRO A 146 -22.52 11.32 -25.85
N ARG A 147 -21.57 12.04 -25.26
CA ARG A 147 -20.13 11.85 -25.52
C ARG A 147 -19.64 10.43 -25.24
N PHE A 148 -20.27 9.69 -24.33
CA PHE A 148 -19.89 8.29 -24.04
C PHE A 148 -20.26 7.33 -25.19
N ALA A 149 -21.34 7.61 -25.93
CA ALA A 149 -21.63 6.89 -27.17
C ALA A 149 -20.56 7.16 -28.24
N THR A 150 -20.14 8.42 -28.38
CA THR A 150 -19.03 8.81 -29.27
C THR A 150 -17.73 8.13 -28.87
N LEU A 151 -17.35 8.20 -27.59
CA LEU A 151 -16.16 7.54 -27.04
C LEU A 151 -16.14 6.04 -27.35
N LYS A 152 -17.25 5.34 -27.11
CA LYS A 152 -17.36 3.92 -27.44
C LYS A 152 -17.17 3.69 -28.93
N SER A 153 -17.80 4.50 -29.78
CA SER A 153 -17.64 4.39 -31.24
C SER A 153 -16.18 4.57 -31.67
N GLU A 154 -15.47 5.54 -31.06
CA GLU A 154 -14.05 5.81 -31.35
C GLU A 154 -13.12 4.69 -30.89
N LEU A 155 -13.35 4.11 -29.71
CA LEU A 155 -12.52 3.02 -29.16
C LEU A 155 -12.44 1.80 -30.09
N ILE A 156 -13.56 1.48 -30.75
CA ILE A 156 -13.69 0.29 -31.60
C ILE A 156 -13.67 0.59 -33.10
N ALA A 157 -13.48 1.86 -33.50
CA ALA A 157 -13.55 2.28 -34.89
C ALA A 157 -12.65 1.43 -35.80
N GLY A 158 -13.23 0.84 -36.85
CA GLY A 158 -12.54 -0.04 -37.80
C GLY A 158 -12.19 -1.43 -37.27
N LYS A 159 -12.63 -1.76 -36.04
CA LYS A 159 -12.40 -3.04 -35.35
C LYS A 159 -13.71 -3.69 -34.90
N GLU A 160 -14.85 -3.23 -35.39
CA GLU A 160 -16.19 -3.63 -34.93
C GLU A 160 -16.39 -5.15 -35.02
N ASN A 161 -16.06 -5.76 -36.17
CA ASN A 161 -16.16 -7.21 -36.37
C ASN A 161 -15.21 -7.97 -35.44
N VAL A 162 -13.98 -7.49 -35.27
CA VAL A 162 -12.97 -8.12 -34.42
C VAL A 162 -13.40 -8.07 -32.94
N ILE A 163 -13.98 -6.95 -32.50
CA ILE A 163 -14.52 -6.79 -31.15
C ILE A 163 -15.71 -7.72 -30.94
N GLN A 164 -16.63 -7.82 -31.88
CA GLN A 164 -17.77 -8.75 -31.80
C GLN A 164 -17.31 -10.20 -31.69
N GLU A 165 -16.39 -10.64 -32.56
CA GLU A 165 -15.83 -11.99 -32.49
C GLU A 165 -15.10 -12.23 -31.16
N SER A 166 -14.35 -11.25 -30.65
CA SER A 166 -13.65 -11.37 -29.37
C SER A 166 -14.59 -11.51 -28.18
N PHE A 167 -15.72 -10.80 -28.20
CA PHE A 167 -16.75 -10.90 -27.18
C PHE A 167 -17.37 -12.30 -27.17
N PHE A 168 -17.65 -12.89 -28.33
CA PHE A 168 -18.20 -14.25 -28.40
C PHE A 168 -17.21 -15.30 -27.88
N ARG A 169 -15.93 -15.21 -28.22
CA ARG A 169 -14.88 -16.07 -27.62
C ARG A 169 -14.80 -15.89 -26.10
N LEU A 170 -14.97 -14.65 -25.61
CA LEU A 170 -15.00 -14.37 -24.18
C LEU A 170 -16.19 -15.02 -23.48
N LEU A 171 -17.39 -15.00 -24.08
CA LEU A 171 -18.58 -15.64 -23.51
C LEU A 171 -18.40 -17.16 -23.37
N GLU A 172 -17.78 -17.81 -24.36
CA GLU A 172 -17.45 -19.23 -24.31
C GLU A 172 -16.43 -19.53 -23.19
N ALA A 173 -15.33 -18.77 -23.12
CA ALA A 173 -14.31 -18.92 -22.08
C ALA A 173 -14.86 -18.67 -20.67
N LEU A 174 -15.77 -17.68 -20.52
CA LEU A 174 -16.46 -17.43 -19.26
C LEU A 174 -17.27 -18.64 -18.81
N ARG A 175 -18.02 -19.29 -19.71
CA ARG A 175 -18.82 -20.48 -19.35
C ARG A 175 -17.95 -21.59 -18.74
N GLU A 176 -16.76 -21.82 -19.29
CA GLU A 176 -15.80 -22.80 -18.75
C GLU A 176 -15.24 -22.40 -17.38
N GLU A 177 -14.84 -21.13 -17.24
CA GLU A 177 -14.29 -20.61 -15.98
C GLU A 177 -15.36 -20.60 -14.87
N ILE A 178 -16.60 -20.26 -15.20
CA ILE A 178 -17.74 -20.28 -14.28
C ILE A 178 -18.02 -21.68 -13.78
N ALA A 179 -18.01 -22.69 -14.66
CA ALA A 179 -18.16 -24.09 -14.25
C ALA A 179 -17.07 -24.49 -13.25
N THR A 180 -15.83 -24.03 -13.48
CA THR A 180 -14.70 -24.25 -12.56
C THR A 180 -14.92 -23.57 -11.21
N VAL A 181 -15.31 -22.30 -11.20
CA VAL A 181 -15.53 -21.53 -9.97
C VAL A 181 -16.71 -22.09 -9.15
N LYS A 182 -17.80 -22.50 -9.80
CA LYS A 182 -18.95 -23.15 -9.13
C LYS A 182 -18.55 -24.42 -8.38
N ILE A 183 -17.60 -25.18 -8.92
CA ILE A 183 -17.06 -26.40 -8.29
C ILE A 183 -16.11 -26.05 -7.14
N LEU A 184 -15.16 -25.13 -7.38
CA LEU A 184 -14.12 -24.80 -6.40
C LEU A 184 -14.67 -23.99 -5.21
N LYS A 185 -15.63 -23.08 -5.46
CA LYS A 185 -16.14 -22.12 -4.48
C LYS A 185 -14.97 -21.40 -3.77
N SER A 186 -14.99 -21.29 -2.45
CA SER A 186 -13.90 -20.69 -1.65
C SER A 186 -12.53 -21.36 -1.86
N LYS A 187 -12.47 -22.63 -2.30
CA LYS A 187 -11.19 -23.31 -2.61
C LYS A 187 -10.51 -22.74 -3.86
N ALA A 188 -11.19 -21.88 -4.62
CA ALA A 188 -10.59 -21.13 -5.72
C ALA A 188 -9.59 -20.09 -5.20
N ILE A 189 -9.67 -19.68 -3.93
CA ILE A 189 -8.77 -18.68 -3.36
C ILE A 189 -7.52 -19.40 -2.82
N PRO A 190 -6.33 -19.17 -3.40
CA PRO A 190 -5.11 -19.78 -2.92
C PRO A 190 -4.71 -19.20 -1.55
N GLU A 191 -4.14 -20.08 -0.73
CA GLU A 191 -3.67 -19.76 0.62
C GLU A 191 -2.19 -20.13 0.74
N ILE A 192 -1.43 -19.35 1.50
CA ILE A 192 -0.03 -19.63 1.83
C ILE A 192 0.25 -19.22 3.27
N ASP A 193 1.07 -19.96 4.00
CA ASP A 193 1.53 -19.53 5.32
C ASP A 193 2.63 -18.47 5.18
N PHE A 194 2.62 -17.46 6.05
CA PHE A 194 3.62 -16.39 6.04
C PHE A 194 5.05 -16.92 6.08
N LYS A 195 5.30 -18.03 6.80
CA LYS A 195 6.65 -18.62 6.88
C LYS A 195 7.15 -19.14 5.52
N ASP A 196 6.23 -19.45 4.59
CA ASP A 196 6.51 -20.08 3.31
C ASP A 196 6.58 -19.07 2.15
N ILE A 197 6.33 -17.78 2.37
CA ILE A 197 6.25 -16.77 1.29
C ILE A 197 7.56 -16.58 0.51
N LYS A 198 8.71 -16.92 1.11
CA LYS A 198 10.02 -16.85 0.44
C LYS A 198 10.23 -18.00 -0.53
N ASP A 199 9.56 -19.12 -0.30
CA ASP A 199 9.67 -20.36 -1.05
C ASP A 199 8.31 -20.77 -1.63
N ALA A 200 7.52 -19.76 -2.04
CA ALA A 200 6.17 -19.97 -2.54
C ALA A 200 6.18 -20.91 -3.75
N SER A 201 5.31 -21.92 -3.71
CA SER A 201 5.20 -22.89 -4.80
C SER A 201 4.75 -22.21 -6.10
N THR A 202 5.24 -22.71 -7.24
CA THR A 202 4.80 -22.26 -8.57
C THR A 202 3.28 -22.35 -8.74
N LYS A 203 2.65 -23.37 -8.12
CA LYS A 203 1.20 -23.56 -8.08
C LYS A 203 0.49 -22.41 -7.35
N PHE A 204 0.99 -21.99 -6.19
CA PHE A 204 0.42 -20.85 -5.47
C PHE A 204 0.50 -19.59 -6.33
N SER A 205 1.68 -19.28 -6.87
CA SER A 205 1.87 -18.06 -7.68
C SER A 205 1.02 -18.06 -8.95
N SER A 206 0.85 -19.21 -9.61
CA SER A 206 -0.02 -19.32 -10.79
C SER A 206 -1.49 -19.13 -10.44
N GLU A 207 -1.96 -19.72 -9.33
CA GLU A 207 -3.34 -19.53 -8.89
C GLU A 207 -3.58 -18.10 -8.40
N TYR A 208 -2.65 -17.48 -7.67
CA TYR A 208 -2.80 -16.08 -7.28
C TYR A 208 -2.94 -15.17 -8.50
N LYS A 209 -2.11 -15.38 -9.52
CA LYS A 209 -2.22 -14.63 -10.79
C LYS A 209 -3.53 -14.86 -11.52
N ARG A 210 -4.01 -16.11 -11.56
CA ARG A 210 -5.26 -16.48 -12.25
C ARG A 210 -6.50 -15.95 -11.52
N ARG A 211 -6.50 -16.07 -10.20
CA ARG A 211 -7.67 -15.85 -9.32
C ARG A 211 -7.79 -14.41 -8.86
N GLY A 212 -6.68 -13.66 -8.84
CA GLY A 212 -6.66 -12.24 -8.47
C GLY A 212 -6.83 -11.98 -6.97
N ALA A 213 -6.88 -13.01 -6.13
CA ALA A 213 -6.98 -12.88 -4.68
C ALA A 213 -6.21 -14.01 -3.98
N ALA A 214 -5.72 -13.75 -2.78
CA ALA A 214 -5.05 -14.75 -1.95
C ALA A 214 -5.17 -14.43 -0.46
N ILE A 215 -4.94 -15.46 0.36
CA ILE A 215 -4.79 -15.31 1.81
C ILE A 215 -3.36 -15.68 2.19
N ILE A 216 -2.69 -14.79 2.93
CA ILE A 216 -1.44 -15.08 3.61
C ILE A 216 -1.77 -15.32 5.08
N ARG A 217 -1.59 -16.57 5.53
CA ARG A 217 -1.91 -17.01 6.88
C ARG A 217 -0.83 -16.60 7.86
N ASN A 218 -1.21 -16.31 9.10
CA ASN A 218 -0.27 -16.09 10.21
C ASN A 218 0.76 -14.98 9.93
N VAL A 219 0.37 -13.89 9.26
CA VAL A 219 1.29 -12.76 8.97
C VAL A 219 1.67 -12.03 10.25
N ILE A 220 0.69 -11.79 11.12
CA ILE A 220 0.93 -11.27 12.47
C ILE A 220 0.58 -12.40 13.45
N PRO A 221 1.35 -12.61 14.53
CA PRO A 221 0.99 -13.59 15.55
C PRO A 221 -0.45 -13.33 16.06
N PRO A 222 -1.31 -14.36 16.18
CA PRO A 222 -2.72 -14.15 16.53
C PRO A 222 -2.92 -13.40 17.85
N VAL A 223 -2.06 -13.63 18.85
CA VAL A 223 -2.09 -12.92 20.13
C VAL A 223 -1.89 -11.42 19.94
N GLU A 224 -0.89 -11.03 19.15
CA GLU A 224 -0.61 -9.64 18.84
C GLU A 224 -1.74 -8.98 18.04
N ALA A 225 -2.35 -9.70 17.08
CA ALA A 225 -3.52 -9.18 16.37
C ALA A 225 -4.75 -8.99 17.28
N MET A 226 -4.96 -9.89 18.26
CA MET A 226 -6.03 -9.74 19.25
C MET A 226 -5.75 -8.59 20.23
N GLU A 227 -4.49 -8.38 20.63
CA GLU A 227 -4.09 -7.20 21.42
C GLU A 227 -4.36 -5.90 20.66
N MET A 228 -4.03 -5.85 19.36
CA MET A 228 -4.35 -4.69 18.51
C MET A 228 -5.85 -4.41 18.47
N LYS A 229 -6.69 -5.46 18.46
CA LYS A 229 -8.14 -5.31 18.52
C LYS A 229 -8.62 -4.68 19.84
N GLU A 230 -8.06 -5.12 20.95
CA GLU A 230 -8.43 -4.59 22.26
C GLU A 230 -7.95 -3.15 22.43
N GLU A 231 -6.69 -2.86 22.06
CA GLU A 231 -6.14 -1.50 22.04
C GLU A 231 -6.98 -0.55 21.18
N LEU A 232 -7.48 -1.05 20.04
CA LEU A 232 -8.39 -0.27 19.18
C LEU A 232 -9.72 0.03 19.88
N ARG A 233 -10.31 -0.94 20.60
CA ARG A 233 -11.55 -0.72 21.36
C ARG A 233 -11.35 0.29 22.48
N GLU A 234 -10.24 0.20 23.20
CA GLU A 234 -9.86 1.16 24.25
C GLU A 234 -9.68 2.57 23.67
N TYR A 235 -8.98 2.68 22.53
CA TYR A 235 -8.78 3.95 21.84
C TYR A 235 -10.10 4.57 21.36
N ILE A 236 -11.01 3.77 20.79
CA ILE A 236 -12.35 4.23 20.40
C ILE A 236 -13.14 4.70 21.64
N ALA A 237 -13.13 3.92 22.73
CA ALA A 237 -13.85 4.25 23.95
C ALA A 237 -13.33 5.54 24.63
N ALA A 238 -12.02 5.77 24.57
CA ALA A 238 -11.39 7.00 25.06
C ALA A 238 -11.69 8.23 24.19
N ASN A 239 -12.15 8.03 22.96
CA ASN A 239 -12.39 9.07 21.97
C ASN A 239 -13.80 8.99 21.38
N PRO A 240 -14.87 9.21 22.18
CA PRO A 240 -16.26 9.05 21.76
C PRO A 240 -16.70 10.02 20.64
N GLN A 241 -15.91 11.06 20.37
CA GLN A 241 -16.08 11.97 19.23
C GLN A 241 -15.71 11.37 17.87
N THR A 242 -15.17 10.15 17.84
CA THR A 242 -14.79 9.44 16.61
C THR A 242 -15.99 9.28 15.68
N LYS A 243 -15.87 9.73 14.44
CA LYS A 243 -16.90 9.53 13.41
C LYS A 243 -16.95 8.07 12.98
N ALA A 244 -18.15 7.55 12.78
CA ALA A 244 -18.36 6.19 12.31
C ALA A 244 -19.71 6.05 11.57
N PHE A 245 -19.83 5.00 10.78
CA PHE A 245 -21.01 4.68 9.98
C PHE A 245 -21.50 3.25 10.25
N PRO A 246 -22.83 3.04 10.36
CA PRO A 246 -23.86 4.05 10.67
C PRO A 246 -23.62 4.74 12.02
N SER A 247 -24.20 5.92 12.23
CA SER A 247 -23.95 6.71 13.46
C SER A 247 -24.56 6.10 14.74
N ASP A 248 -25.66 5.37 14.60
CA ASP A 248 -26.41 4.72 15.68
C ASP A 248 -25.91 3.30 15.99
N ASN A 249 -25.33 2.62 15.00
CA ASN A 249 -24.67 1.32 15.14
C ASN A 249 -23.35 1.28 14.36
N PRO A 250 -22.27 1.90 14.86
CA PRO A 250 -20.96 1.97 14.18
C PRO A 250 -20.43 0.62 13.70
N GLN A 251 -20.22 0.47 12.40
CA GLN A 251 -19.55 -0.69 11.79
C GLN A 251 -18.20 -0.32 11.17
N VAL A 252 -18.12 0.85 10.55
CA VAL A 252 -16.89 1.41 9.94
C VAL A 252 -16.53 2.70 10.66
N TYR A 253 -15.26 2.83 11.04
CA TYR A 253 -14.77 3.98 11.79
C TYR A 253 -13.88 4.84 10.90
N GLU A 254 -14.14 6.15 10.90
CA GLU A 254 -13.30 7.17 10.26
C GLU A 254 -12.07 7.47 11.15
N LEU A 255 -11.29 6.41 11.39
CA LEU A 255 -10.03 6.40 12.12
C LEU A 255 -8.90 5.98 11.19
N TYR A 256 -7.75 6.63 11.28
CA TYR A 256 -6.62 6.41 10.39
C TYR A 256 -5.30 6.22 11.15
N TRP A 257 -5.15 6.78 12.35
CA TRP A 257 -3.90 6.88 13.08
C TRP A 257 -3.95 6.22 14.45
N SER A 258 -4.93 5.35 14.73
CA SER A 258 -4.95 4.63 16.01
C SER A 258 -3.66 3.84 16.25
N PRO A 259 -3.25 3.61 17.51
CA PRO A 259 -2.07 2.80 17.83
C PRO A 259 -2.04 1.45 17.10
N ALA A 260 -3.18 0.74 17.06
CA ALA A 260 -3.35 -0.52 16.34
C ALA A 260 -3.09 -0.38 14.82
N GLN A 261 -3.62 0.66 14.17
CA GLN A 261 -3.39 0.90 12.74
C GLN A 261 -1.92 1.22 12.43
N ILE A 262 -1.27 2.04 13.26
CA ILE A 262 0.15 2.36 13.12
C ILE A 262 1.00 1.11 13.31
N ARG A 263 0.71 0.31 14.35
CA ARG A 263 1.42 -0.93 14.65
C ARG A 263 1.31 -1.92 13.49
N ALA A 264 0.10 -2.13 12.96
CA ALA A 264 -0.13 -3.03 11.84
C ALA A 264 0.60 -2.59 10.57
N ARG A 265 0.49 -1.31 10.18
CA ARG A 265 1.08 -0.78 8.93
C ARG A 265 2.60 -0.78 8.95
N SER A 266 3.21 -0.50 10.10
CA SER A 266 4.66 -0.54 10.26
C SER A 266 5.20 -1.94 10.55
N HIS A 267 4.34 -2.94 10.74
CA HIS A 267 4.76 -4.28 11.15
C HIS A 267 5.64 -4.92 10.06
N PRO A 268 6.86 -5.39 10.40
CA PRO A 268 7.81 -5.87 9.40
C PRO A 268 7.31 -7.09 8.63
N TYR A 269 6.46 -7.93 9.25
CA TYR A 269 5.88 -9.09 8.57
C TYR A 269 4.79 -8.69 7.58
N LEU A 270 3.99 -7.67 7.89
CA LEU A 270 2.97 -7.19 6.96
C LEU A 270 3.60 -6.52 5.74
N LEU A 271 4.64 -5.70 5.94
CA LEU A 271 5.44 -5.13 4.84
C LEU A 271 6.10 -6.23 3.99
N ALA A 272 6.58 -7.32 4.60
CA ALA A 272 7.12 -8.46 3.86
C ALA A 272 6.04 -9.19 3.05
N ALA A 273 4.84 -9.37 3.60
CA ALA A 273 3.69 -9.94 2.90
C ALA A 273 3.25 -9.07 1.71
N GLN A 274 3.19 -7.74 1.88
CA GLN A 274 2.92 -6.80 0.79
C GLN A 274 3.99 -6.89 -0.31
N ARG A 275 5.28 -6.89 0.05
CA ARG A 275 6.38 -7.06 -0.91
C ARG A 275 6.23 -8.36 -1.71
N PHE A 276 5.87 -9.46 -1.06
CA PHE A 276 5.64 -10.75 -1.72
C PHE A 276 4.46 -10.70 -2.71
N LEU A 277 3.34 -10.05 -2.36
CA LEU A 277 2.22 -9.88 -3.29
C LEU A 277 2.63 -8.99 -4.48
N LEU A 278 3.34 -7.89 -4.20
CA LEU A 278 3.83 -6.97 -5.22
C LEU A 278 4.85 -7.61 -6.17
N SER A 279 5.63 -8.61 -5.72
CA SER A 279 6.61 -9.27 -6.58
C SER A 279 5.99 -10.14 -7.69
N HIS A 280 4.68 -10.35 -7.69
CA HIS A 280 3.97 -11.03 -8.78
C HIS A 280 3.69 -10.12 -9.98
N TRP A 281 3.75 -8.80 -9.76
CA TRP A 281 3.69 -7.80 -10.81
C TRP A 281 5.01 -7.76 -11.58
N HIS A 282 4.92 -7.44 -12.87
CA HIS A 282 6.08 -7.27 -13.74
C HIS A 282 5.91 -6.02 -14.59
N SER A 283 6.99 -5.61 -15.24
CA SER A 283 7.03 -4.48 -16.16
C SER A 283 7.62 -4.92 -17.49
N GLN A 284 6.91 -4.62 -18.58
CA GLN A 284 7.42 -4.74 -19.96
C GLN A 284 8.31 -3.55 -20.33
N ASP A 285 8.14 -2.41 -19.67
CA ASP A 285 9.03 -1.26 -19.79
C ASP A 285 10.17 -1.37 -18.77
N PRO A 286 11.43 -1.63 -19.19
CA PRO A 286 12.57 -1.70 -18.28
C PRO A 286 12.92 -0.35 -17.65
N GLN A 287 12.37 0.76 -18.16
CA GLN A 287 12.56 2.12 -17.62
C GLN A 287 11.37 2.58 -16.76
N ALA A 288 10.40 1.70 -16.49
CA ALA A 288 9.27 2.03 -15.63
C ALA A 288 9.75 2.43 -14.23
N LEU A 289 9.41 3.65 -13.81
CA LEU A 289 9.78 4.19 -12.49
C LEU A 289 8.83 3.67 -11.40
N VAL A 290 9.00 2.39 -11.06
CA VAL A 290 8.23 1.69 -10.03
C VAL A 290 9.11 0.70 -9.27
N SER A 291 8.86 0.55 -7.96
CA SER A 291 9.47 -0.49 -7.14
C SER A 291 8.42 -1.32 -6.42
N THR A 292 8.32 -2.59 -6.80
CA THR A 292 7.52 -3.60 -6.11
C THR A 292 8.20 -4.10 -4.83
N ALA A 293 9.49 -3.81 -4.65
CA ALA A 293 10.26 -4.19 -3.46
C ALA A 293 10.04 -3.25 -2.26
N HIS A 294 9.51 -2.04 -2.49
CA HIS A 294 9.36 -1.00 -1.49
C HIS A 294 7.87 -0.61 -1.37
N PRO A 295 7.06 -1.39 -0.63
CA PRO A 295 5.70 -0.99 -0.36
C PRO A 295 5.67 0.33 0.42
N THR A 296 4.70 1.18 0.07
CA THR A 296 4.40 2.45 0.74
C THR A 296 3.08 2.31 1.49
N ILE A 297 2.92 3.07 2.58
CA ILE A 297 1.70 3.00 3.38
C ILE A 297 0.60 3.87 2.79
N TYR A 298 -0.60 3.31 2.74
CA TYR A 298 -1.85 4.04 2.56
C TYR A 298 -2.67 3.95 3.85
N ALA A 299 -3.05 5.09 4.40
CA ALA A 299 -3.86 5.19 5.60
C ALA A 299 -5.34 5.11 5.22
N ASP A 300 -5.97 4.03 5.62
CA ASP A 300 -7.40 3.76 5.38
C ASP A 300 -8.12 3.61 6.72
N ARG A 301 -9.42 3.39 6.65
CA ARG A 301 -10.32 3.16 7.77
C ARG A 301 -10.15 1.76 8.35
N LEU A 302 -11.05 1.41 9.25
CA LEU A 302 -11.19 0.07 9.81
C LEU A 302 -12.67 -0.29 9.94
N ARG A 303 -12.93 -1.58 10.12
CA ARG A 303 -14.29 -2.10 10.33
C ARG A 303 -14.32 -3.00 11.56
N ILE A 304 -15.33 -2.83 12.40
CA ILE A 304 -15.72 -3.74 13.49
C ILE A 304 -17.20 -4.04 13.27
N ARG A 305 -17.50 -5.05 12.44
CA ARG A 305 -18.87 -5.38 12.04
C ARG A 305 -19.51 -6.34 13.03
N THR A 306 -20.61 -5.93 13.64
CA THR A 306 -21.33 -6.68 14.67
C THR A 306 -22.31 -7.71 14.09
N PRO A 307 -22.60 -8.81 14.82
CA PRO A 307 -23.66 -9.75 14.47
C PRO A 307 -25.01 -9.10 14.18
N GLY A 308 -25.68 -9.56 13.12
CA GLY A 308 -26.99 -9.08 12.71
C GLY A 308 -26.98 -7.85 11.81
N ASP A 309 -25.85 -7.14 11.67
CA ASP A 309 -25.75 -5.99 10.78
C ASP A 309 -26.09 -6.35 9.32
N ASN A 310 -26.98 -5.58 8.73
CA ASN A 310 -27.42 -5.66 7.34
C ASN A 310 -27.39 -4.30 6.62
N ILE A 311 -26.84 -3.27 7.27
CA ILE A 311 -26.74 -1.91 6.71
C ILE A 311 -25.46 -1.80 5.90
N PHE A 312 -24.35 -2.37 6.39
CA PHE A 312 -23.08 -2.42 5.67
C PHE A 312 -23.07 -3.55 4.63
N ALA A 313 -23.94 -3.43 3.63
CA ALA A 313 -24.05 -4.36 2.51
C ALA A 313 -23.54 -3.69 1.23
N LEU A 314 -22.36 -4.11 0.77
CA LEU A 314 -21.79 -3.65 -0.51
C LEU A 314 -21.92 -4.76 -1.54
N GLY A 315 -22.69 -4.49 -2.61
CA GLY A 315 -22.82 -5.40 -3.75
C GLY A 315 -21.52 -5.57 -4.53
N PRO A 316 -21.48 -6.46 -5.54
CA PRO A 316 -20.31 -6.66 -6.40
C PRO A 316 -19.86 -5.34 -7.05
N HIS A 317 -18.60 -4.98 -6.86
CA HIS A 317 -18.01 -3.77 -7.44
C HIS A 317 -16.51 -3.92 -7.69
N VAL A 318 -15.96 -2.97 -8.44
CA VAL A 318 -14.52 -2.75 -8.64
C VAL A 318 -14.21 -1.28 -8.35
N ASP A 319 -13.17 -1.04 -7.54
CA ASP A 319 -12.72 0.31 -7.20
C ASP A 319 -11.74 0.89 -8.22
N GLY A 320 -11.25 2.11 -7.98
CA GLY A 320 -10.23 2.74 -8.81
C GLY A 320 -10.82 3.39 -10.06
N GLY A 321 -11.99 4.00 -9.94
CA GLY A 321 -12.69 4.71 -11.02
C GLY A 321 -13.86 3.92 -11.60
N GLY A 322 -14.68 4.61 -12.39
CA GLY A 322 -15.79 4.04 -13.14
C GLY A 322 -15.58 4.30 -14.62
N PRO A 323 -16.18 5.36 -15.20
CA PRO A 323 -16.03 5.69 -16.61
C PRO A 323 -14.58 5.92 -17.08
N GLU A 324 -13.66 6.25 -16.17
CA GLU A 324 -12.23 6.45 -16.46
C GLU A 324 -11.60 5.25 -17.18
N ARG A 325 -12.16 4.05 -17.07
CA ARG A 325 -11.69 2.83 -17.74
C ARG A 325 -11.79 2.88 -19.27
N TRP A 326 -12.76 3.63 -19.78
CA TRP A 326 -12.97 3.82 -21.22
C TRP A 326 -12.35 5.11 -21.73
N GLU A 327 -12.07 6.08 -20.85
CA GLU A 327 -11.65 7.42 -21.26
C GLU A 327 -10.14 7.50 -21.60
N PRO A 328 -9.78 8.23 -22.66
CA PRO A 328 -8.38 8.39 -23.08
C PRO A 328 -7.56 9.14 -22.04
N GLU A 329 -8.14 10.03 -21.24
CA GLU A 329 -7.43 10.71 -20.16
C GLU A 329 -7.33 9.88 -18.87
N GLY A 330 -8.13 8.81 -18.77
CA GLY A 330 -8.18 7.92 -17.60
C GLY A 330 -7.22 6.74 -17.73
N TYR A 331 -7.77 5.54 -17.95
CA TYR A 331 -6.98 4.32 -18.19
C TYR A 331 -6.42 4.26 -19.62
N GLY A 332 -7.03 4.97 -20.58
CA GLY A 332 -6.51 5.06 -21.94
C GLY A 332 -5.16 5.79 -22.03
N ASN A 333 -4.87 6.68 -21.07
CA ASN A 333 -3.63 7.47 -21.04
C ASN A 333 -2.38 6.57 -20.95
N ALA A 334 -2.55 5.42 -20.29
CA ALA A 334 -1.49 4.44 -20.07
C ALA A 334 -1.75 3.11 -20.79
N LYS A 335 -2.80 3.06 -21.64
CA LYS A 335 -3.15 1.94 -22.52
C LYS A 335 -3.33 0.61 -21.78
N VAL A 336 -3.83 0.65 -20.54
CA VAL A 336 -4.01 -0.54 -19.66
C VAL A 336 -4.78 -1.67 -20.35
N TYR A 337 -5.85 -1.30 -21.06
CA TYR A 337 -6.79 -2.24 -21.66
C TYR A 337 -6.65 -2.32 -23.20
N GLU A 338 -5.53 -1.87 -23.75
CA GLU A 338 -5.33 -1.79 -25.21
C GLU A 338 -5.57 -3.11 -25.92
N SER A 339 -5.07 -4.23 -25.39
CA SER A 339 -5.28 -5.55 -26.02
C SER A 339 -6.77 -5.92 -26.10
N ILE A 340 -7.59 -5.53 -25.12
CA ILE A 340 -9.04 -5.73 -25.12
C ILE A 340 -9.68 -4.87 -26.21
N TRP A 341 -9.27 -3.61 -26.35
CA TRP A 341 -9.73 -2.71 -27.41
C TRP A 341 -9.25 -3.11 -28.82
N GLN A 342 -8.30 -4.04 -28.92
CA GLN A 342 -7.85 -4.65 -30.17
C GLN A 342 -8.51 -6.02 -30.43
N GLY A 343 -9.48 -6.43 -29.60
CA GLY A 343 -10.18 -7.72 -29.70
C GLY A 343 -9.31 -8.94 -29.39
N ARG A 344 -8.23 -8.72 -28.62
CA ARG A 344 -7.28 -9.74 -28.14
C ARG A 344 -7.25 -9.75 -26.62
N TRP A 345 -8.42 -9.90 -25.99
CA TRP A 345 -8.53 -9.91 -24.53
C TRP A 345 -7.70 -11.04 -23.89
N GLU A 346 -7.43 -12.10 -24.64
CA GLU A 346 -6.58 -13.22 -24.24
C GLU A 346 -5.16 -12.75 -23.87
N ASP A 347 -4.65 -11.75 -24.61
CA ASP A 347 -3.33 -11.12 -24.43
C ASP A 347 -3.32 -10.10 -23.29
N HIS A 348 -4.48 -9.73 -22.74
CA HIS A 348 -4.51 -8.82 -21.59
C HIS A 348 -3.81 -9.45 -20.39
N ASP A 349 -2.82 -8.75 -19.87
CA ASP A 349 -2.12 -9.12 -18.65
C ASP A 349 -2.49 -8.15 -17.52
N PRO A 350 -3.33 -8.56 -16.55
CA PRO A 350 -3.68 -7.71 -15.41
C PRO A 350 -2.46 -7.28 -14.58
N TRP A 351 -1.38 -8.08 -14.58
CA TRP A 351 -0.19 -7.96 -13.74
C TRP A 351 0.94 -7.13 -14.36
N GLU A 352 0.68 -6.48 -15.51
CA GLU A 352 1.63 -5.57 -16.14
C GLU A 352 1.53 -4.17 -15.55
N ILE A 353 2.54 -3.79 -14.77
CA ILE A 353 2.49 -2.63 -13.89
C ILE A 353 2.79 -1.31 -14.60
N SER A 354 3.61 -1.31 -15.66
CA SER A 354 4.04 -0.07 -16.32
C SER A 354 2.85 0.69 -16.92
N SER A 355 1.89 -0.07 -17.46
CA SER A 355 0.64 0.44 -18.00
C SER A 355 -0.25 1.12 -16.94
N ARG A 356 0.04 1.00 -15.65
CA ARG A 356 -0.76 1.61 -14.57
C ARG A 356 -0.18 2.91 -14.03
N LEU A 357 1.08 3.23 -14.34
CA LEU A 357 1.80 4.33 -13.70
C LEU A 357 1.26 5.72 -14.09
N ALA A 358 0.68 5.85 -15.28
CA ALA A 358 0.13 7.10 -15.79
C ALA A 358 -1.40 7.16 -15.76
N VAL A 359 -2.07 6.19 -15.11
CA VAL A 359 -3.53 6.16 -15.00
C VAL A 359 -4.03 7.31 -14.14
N LYS A 360 -5.10 7.97 -14.61
CA LYS A 360 -5.89 8.90 -13.80
C LYS A 360 -7.23 8.24 -13.48
N SER A 361 -7.35 7.68 -12.29
CA SER A 361 -8.54 6.94 -11.83
C SER A 361 -9.64 7.82 -11.23
N ASP A 362 -9.46 9.15 -11.21
CA ASP A 362 -10.39 10.12 -10.63
C ASP A 362 -10.49 11.37 -11.51
N LEU A 363 -11.23 11.27 -12.62
CA LEU A 363 -11.50 12.42 -13.50
C LEU A 363 -12.66 13.28 -12.98
N TYR A 364 -13.49 12.71 -12.11
CA TYR A 364 -14.76 13.30 -11.67
C TYR A 364 -14.75 13.79 -10.22
N ARG A 365 -13.61 13.72 -9.53
CA ARG A 365 -13.46 14.10 -8.12
C ARG A 365 -14.41 13.31 -7.22
N GLY A 366 -14.45 12.00 -7.44
CA GLY A 366 -15.29 11.08 -6.68
C GLY A 366 -14.91 11.05 -5.20
N VAL A 367 -15.90 11.01 -4.32
CA VAL A 367 -15.69 10.98 -2.86
C VAL A 367 -14.94 9.71 -2.44
N GLY A 368 -15.24 8.57 -3.07
CA GLY A 368 -14.56 7.30 -2.84
C GLY A 368 -13.32 7.06 -3.69
N ALA A 369 -12.87 8.03 -4.49
CA ALA A 369 -11.72 7.83 -5.35
C ALA A 369 -10.44 7.70 -4.53
N CYS A 370 -9.49 6.86 -4.98
CA CYS A 370 -8.19 6.70 -4.34
C CYS A 370 -7.11 7.43 -5.14
N SER A 371 -6.29 8.23 -4.46
CA SER A 371 -5.16 8.96 -5.05
C SER A 371 -3.83 8.19 -5.01
N MET A 372 -3.79 6.96 -4.49
CA MET A 372 -2.63 6.07 -4.68
C MET A 372 -2.96 4.98 -5.69
N PHE A 373 -1.94 4.60 -6.46
CA PHE A 373 -1.99 3.31 -7.15
C PHE A 373 -1.83 2.19 -6.11
N ARG A 374 -2.94 1.53 -5.81
CA ARG A 374 -3.01 0.30 -5.03
C ARG A 374 -2.90 -0.86 -6.01
N ALA A 375 -1.81 -1.63 -5.96
CA ALA A 375 -1.66 -2.81 -6.82
C ALA A 375 -2.52 -3.97 -6.31
N ALA A 376 -2.60 -4.11 -4.99
CA ALA A 376 -3.62 -4.95 -4.35
C ALA A 376 -4.33 -4.14 -3.27
N GLN A 377 -5.64 -4.28 -3.19
CA GLN A 377 -6.38 -3.99 -1.98
C GLN A 377 -6.14 -5.11 -0.97
N GLY A 378 -6.45 -4.84 0.29
CA GLY A 378 -6.28 -5.85 1.32
C GLY A 378 -6.68 -5.39 2.70
N TRP A 379 -6.80 -6.37 3.59
CA TRP A 379 -7.03 -6.11 4.99
C TRP A 379 -6.38 -7.17 5.88
N LEU A 380 -5.97 -6.72 7.07
CA LEU A 380 -5.49 -7.56 8.16
C LEU A 380 -6.67 -7.96 9.04
N SER A 381 -6.84 -9.26 9.30
CA SER A 381 -7.88 -9.76 10.19
C SER A 381 -7.52 -9.54 11.65
N LEU A 382 -8.48 -9.04 12.43
CA LEU A 382 -8.39 -8.93 13.89
C LEU A 382 -9.37 -9.88 14.60
N SER A 383 -10.19 -10.61 13.84
CA SER A 383 -11.16 -11.57 14.35
C SER A 383 -11.10 -12.88 13.57
N THR A 384 -11.74 -13.92 14.10
CA THR A 384 -12.09 -15.09 13.30
C THR A 384 -13.38 -14.81 12.57
N THR A 385 -13.44 -15.05 11.26
CA THR A 385 -14.64 -14.80 10.44
C THR A 385 -14.73 -15.80 9.30
N LYS A 386 -15.92 -16.39 9.12
CA LYS A 386 -16.24 -17.37 8.06
C LYS A 386 -17.21 -16.78 7.04
N ALA A 387 -17.52 -17.57 6.01
CA ALA A 387 -18.57 -17.25 5.05
C ALA A 387 -19.89 -16.92 5.78
N HIS A 388 -20.60 -15.88 5.31
CA HIS A 388 -21.84 -15.35 5.92
C HIS A 388 -21.67 -14.65 7.27
N GLU A 389 -20.47 -14.57 7.84
CA GLU A 389 -20.22 -13.87 9.10
C GLU A 389 -19.77 -12.42 8.86
N GLY A 390 -20.33 -11.76 7.84
CA GLY A 390 -20.02 -10.38 7.54
C GLY A 390 -18.68 -10.17 6.80
N THR A 391 -18.20 -11.20 6.08
CA THR A 391 -16.88 -11.22 5.44
C THR A 391 -16.90 -10.72 3.99
N LEU A 392 -15.78 -10.91 3.28
CA LEU A 392 -15.55 -10.56 1.89
C LEU A 392 -15.98 -11.69 0.94
N LEU A 393 -16.55 -11.31 -0.20
CA LEU A 393 -16.69 -12.16 -1.38
C LEU A 393 -15.84 -11.60 -2.52
N VAL A 394 -15.32 -12.47 -3.38
CA VAL A 394 -14.60 -12.09 -4.60
C VAL A 394 -15.07 -12.93 -5.80
N ASN A 395 -14.92 -12.41 -7.01
CA ASN A 395 -15.16 -13.16 -8.26
C ASN A 395 -13.84 -13.70 -8.86
N PRO A 396 -13.41 -14.94 -8.61
CA PRO A 396 -12.04 -15.38 -8.89
C PRO A 396 -11.77 -15.72 -10.37
N MET A 397 -12.21 -14.84 -11.28
CA MET A 397 -12.11 -14.89 -12.74
C MET A 397 -11.43 -13.63 -13.30
N LEU A 398 -10.44 -13.08 -12.58
CA LEU A 398 -9.84 -11.75 -12.79
C LEU A 398 -9.76 -11.28 -14.26
N LYS A 399 -9.08 -12.04 -15.13
CA LYS A 399 -8.91 -11.67 -16.55
C LYS A 399 -10.24 -11.65 -17.30
N HIS A 400 -11.00 -12.73 -17.24
CA HIS A 400 -12.26 -12.88 -17.96
C HIS A 400 -13.28 -11.83 -17.53
N ALA A 401 -13.43 -11.64 -16.22
CA ALA A 401 -14.35 -10.67 -15.66
C ALA A 401 -13.96 -9.23 -16.04
N THR A 402 -12.67 -8.90 -16.01
CA THR A 402 -12.15 -7.59 -16.45
C THR A 402 -12.47 -7.32 -17.91
N ALA A 403 -12.15 -8.25 -18.80
CA ALA A 403 -12.49 -8.11 -20.21
C ALA A 403 -14.01 -7.98 -20.43
N TYR A 404 -14.80 -8.73 -19.65
CA TYR A 404 -16.23 -8.78 -19.81
C TYR A 404 -16.90 -7.47 -19.42
N TYR A 405 -16.65 -6.93 -18.22
CA TYR A 405 -17.30 -5.68 -17.83
C TYR A 405 -16.85 -4.49 -18.72
N LEU A 406 -15.66 -4.56 -19.31
CA LEU A 406 -15.17 -3.55 -20.27
C LEU A 406 -15.86 -3.63 -21.64
N LEU A 407 -16.09 -4.84 -22.16
CA LEU A 407 -16.74 -5.07 -23.46
C LEU A 407 -18.27 -5.07 -23.37
N ARG A 408 -18.85 -5.46 -22.23
CA ARG A 408 -20.30 -5.59 -22.03
C ARG A 408 -21.10 -4.34 -22.44
N PRO A 409 -20.65 -3.09 -22.18
CA PRO A 409 -21.34 -1.89 -22.61
C PRO A 409 -21.59 -1.78 -24.12
N PHE A 410 -20.81 -2.45 -24.96
CA PHE A 410 -20.88 -2.32 -26.42
C PHE A 410 -21.96 -3.18 -27.07
N PHE A 411 -22.62 -4.06 -26.31
CA PHE A 411 -23.53 -5.08 -26.83
C PHE A 411 -24.91 -4.99 -26.20
N SER A 412 -25.93 -5.31 -27.00
CA SER A 412 -27.31 -5.49 -26.55
C SER A 412 -27.82 -6.89 -26.87
N ALA A 413 -28.74 -7.38 -26.04
CA ALA A 413 -29.45 -8.62 -26.31
C ALA A 413 -30.49 -8.38 -27.42
N LYS A 414 -30.52 -9.26 -28.43
CA LYS A 414 -31.53 -9.28 -29.50
C LYS A 414 -32.91 -9.62 -28.95
N LYS A 415 -32.95 -10.51 -27.96
CA LYS A 415 -34.15 -10.91 -27.22
C LYS A 415 -33.90 -10.77 -25.72
N GLY A 416 -34.86 -10.18 -25.02
CA GLY A 416 -34.85 -10.11 -23.56
C GLY A 416 -34.98 -11.50 -22.89
N PRO A 417 -34.71 -11.58 -21.59
CA PRO A 417 -34.79 -12.85 -20.86
C PRO A 417 -36.24 -13.34 -20.75
N MET A 418 -36.45 -14.66 -20.78
CA MET A 418 -37.80 -15.23 -20.68
C MET A 418 -38.48 -14.94 -19.34
N SER A 419 -37.69 -14.88 -18.27
CA SER A 419 -38.14 -14.58 -16.91
C SER A 419 -37.42 -13.33 -16.38
N PRO A 420 -37.83 -12.11 -16.75
CA PRO A 420 -37.14 -10.87 -16.39
C PRO A 420 -37.19 -10.54 -14.88
N LYS A 421 -37.90 -11.34 -14.08
CA LYS A 421 -38.05 -11.15 -12.62
C LYS A 421 -37.09 -12.01 -11.79
N THR A 422 -36.29 -12.85 -12.42
CA THR A 422 -35.33 -13.71 -11.73
C THR A 422 -33.91 -13.32 -12.13
N ASP A 423 -33.00 -13.26 -11.16
CA ASP A 423 -31.55 -13.05 -11.40
C ASP A 423 -30.85 -14.31 -11.96
N ALA A 424 -31.64 -15.28 -12.43
CA ALA A 424 -31.19 -16.46 -13.13
C ALA A 424 -31.65 -16.38 -14.58
N PHE A 425 -30.69 -16.32 -15.50
CA PHE A 425 -30.94 -16.23 -16.93
C PHE A 425 -30.76 -17.58 -17.60
N ASP A 426 -31.60 -17.88 -18.58
CA ASP A 426 -31.55 -19.13 -19.31
C ASP A 426 -30.44 -19.14 -20.38
N GLU A 427 -30.00 -20.34 -20.77
CA GLU A 427 -28.94 -20.53 -21.78
C GLU A 427 -29.25 -19.88 -23.14
N SER A 428 -30.53 -19.71 -23.50
CA SER A 428 -30.89 -19.06 -24.76
C SER A 428 -30.66 -17.55 -24.71
N PHE A 429 -30.86 -16.93 -23.54
CA PHE A 429 -30.55 -15.52 -23.31
C PHE A 429 -29.04 -15.27 -23.26
N LEU A 430 -28.28 -16.16 -22.60
CA LEU A 430 -26.83 -16.06 -22.43
C LEU A 430 -26.03 -16.53 -23.67
N SER A 431 -26.68 -17.16 -24.65
CA SER A 431 -26.01 -17.62 -25.87
C SER A 431 -25.40 -16.46 -26.66
N PRO A 432 -24.16 -16.58 -27.18
CA PRO A 432 -23.56 -15.57 -28.05
C PRO A 432 -24.46 -15.10 -29.21
N ASP A 433 -25.26 -16.01 -29.77
CA ASP A 433 -26.19 -15.72 -30.86
C ASP A 433 -27.28 -14.71 -30.49
N ASN A 434 -27.57 -14.53 -29.19
CA ASN A 434 -28.53 -13.55 -28.70
C ASN A 434 -27.92 -12.15 -28.52
N TRP A 435 -26.63 -11.95 -28.77
CA TRP A 435 -25.97 -10.65 -28.58
C TRP A 435 -25.55 -10.03 -29.91
N VAL A 436 -25.61 -8.70 -29.97
CA VAL A 436 -25.19 -7.91 -31.15
C VAL A 436 -24.47 -6.67 -30.68
N LEU A 437 -23.43 -6.27 -31.43
CA LEU A 437 -22.74 -5.01 -31.21
C LEU A 437 -23.68 -3.84 -31.53
N ASP A 438 -23.78 -2.87 -30.63
CA ASP A 438 -24.61 -1.68 -30.83
C ASP A 438 -24.07 -0.83 -32.01
N CYS A 439 -24.90 -0.52 -32.99
CA CYS A 439 -24.55 0.41 -34.07
C CYS A 439 -25.78 1.25 -34.44
N PRO A 440 -25.83 2.54 -34.05
CA PRO A 440 -24.81 3.30 -33.32
C PRO A 440 -24.63 2.84 -31.86
N GLN A 441 -23.48 3.14 -31.26
CA GLN A 441 -23.22 2.86 -29.84
C GLN A 441 -24.11 3.71 -28.93
N THR A 442 -24.43 3.19 -27.75
CA THR A 442 -25.21 3.89 -26.70
C THR A 442 -24.31 4.50 -25.63
N SER A 443 -24.82 5.47 -24.85
CA SER A 443 -24.09 6.06 -23.71
C SER A 443 -24.15 5.24 -22.41
N TRP A 444 -24.64 4.00 -22.46
CA TRP A 444 -24.61 3.12 -21.29
C TRP A 444 -23.22 2.51 -21.12
N LEU A 445 -22.67 2.62 -19.90
CA LEU A 445 -21.43 1.95 -19.45
C LEU A 445 -21.68 0.86 -18.40
N GLN A 446 -22.94 0.46 -18.20
CA GLN A 446 -23.34 -0.67 -17.37
C GLN A 446 -22.70 -0.68 -15.97
N GLY A 447 -23.17 0.20 -15.09
CA GLY A 447 -22.74 0.26 -13.68
C GLY A 447 -21.55 1.17 -13.40
N ALA A 448 -20.90 1.73 -14.42
CA ALA A 448 -19.96 2.83 -14.27
C ALA A 448 -20.69 4.19 -14.29
N LEU A 449 -20.54 4.96 -13.22
CA LEU A 449 -21.06 6.33 -13.11
C LEU A 449 -19.94 7.32 -12.73
N PRO A 450 -19.94 8.54 -13.28
CA PRO A 450 -18.97 9.58 -12.90
C PRO A 450 -18.88 9.79 -11.38
N GLY A 451 -17.65 9.77 -10.86
CA GLY A 451 -17.36 10.00 -9.44
C GLY A 451 -17.68 8.83 -8.51
N LYS A 452 -18.03 7.66 -9.05
CA LYS A 452 -18.34 6.42 -8.32
C LYS A 452 -17.48 5.26 -8.84
N GLY A 453 -17.45 4.15 -8.09
CA GLY A 453 -16.84 2.90 -8.54
C GLY A 453 -17.64 2.22 -9.66
N GLN A 454 -17.10 1.12 -10.19
CA GLN A 454 -17.81 0.24 -11.12
C GLN A 454 -18.70 -0.73 -10.32
N GLU A 455 -20.02 -0.60 -10.43
CA GLU A 455 -20.96 -1.56 -9.83
C GLU A 455 -21.30 -2.69 -10.82
N LEU A 456 -21.48 -3.90 -10.30
CA LEU A 456 -21.87 -5.06 -11.08
C LEU A 456 -23.06 -5.77 -10.43
N SER A 457 -23.92 -6.33 -11.26
CA SER A 457 -25.10 -7.09 -10.88
C SER A 457 -25.43 -8.09 -11.98
N ASP A 458 -26.17 -9.15 -11.65
CA ASP A 458 -26.60 -10.13 -12.66
C ASP A 458 -27.45 -9.48 -13.76
N MET A 459 -28.25 -8.46 -13.44
CA MET A 459 -29.03 -7.72 -14.44
C MET A 459 -28.15 -7.01 -15.48
N LEU A 460 -27.09 -6.33 -15.04
CA LEU A 460 -26.20 -5.58 -15.94
C LEU A 460 -25.17 -6.51 -16.60
N HIS A 461 -24.76 -7.56 -15.88
CA HIS A 461 -23.64 -8.44 -16.20
C HIS A 461 -24.05 -9.93 -16.18
N PRO A 462 -25.06 -10.35 -16.96
CA PRO A 462 -25.72 -11.65 -16.80
C PRO A 462 -24.78 -12.85 -17.01
N HIS A 463 -23.79 -12.75 -17.90
CA HIS A 463 -22.84 -13.84 -18.13
C HIS A 463 -21.81 -14.02 -17.01
N LEU A 464 -21.71 -13.11 -16.02
CA LEU A 464 -20.83 -13.34 -14.88
C LEU A 464 -21.46 -14.28 -13.86
N GLU A 465 -22.79 -14.46 -13.87
CA GLU A 465 -23.54 -15.28 -12.92
C GLU A 465 -23.11 -15.02 -11.45
N LEU A 466 -23.04 -13.75 -11.06
CA LEU A 466 -22.45 -13.24 -9.81
C LEU A 466 -23.06 -13.92 -8.58
N ASN A 467 -24.35 -14.22 -8.58
CA ASN A 467 -24.99 -15.00 -7.51
C ASN A 467 -24.32 -16.35 -7.22
N SER A 468 -23.64 -16.95 -8.22
CA SER A 468 -22.98 -18.25 -8.11
C SER A 468 -21.45 -18.20 -8.19
N THR A 469 -20.89 -17.10 -8.69
CA THR A 469 -19.45 -16.93 -8.95
C THR A 469 -18.77 -15.96 -8.00
N MET A 470 -19.54 -15.16 -7.24
CA MET A 470 -19.03 -14.49 -6.06
C MET A 470 -18.84 -15.53 -4.97
N VAL A 471 -17.58 -15.84 -4.64
CA VAL A 471 -17.25 -16.82 -3.61
C VAL A 471 -16.79 -16.11 -2.35
N HIS A 472 -17.27 -16.56 -1.20
CA HIS A 472 -16.70 -16.15 0.07
C HIS A 472 -15.24 -16.55 0.14
N ILE A 473 -14.42 -15.68 0.73
CA ILE A 473 -13.08 -16.07 1.12
C ILE A 473 -13.14 -17.22 2.17
N PRO A 474 -12.14 -18.11 2.21
CA PRO A 474 -11.99 -19.07 3.30
C PRO A 474 -12.03 -18.41 4.70
N GLU A 475 -12.33 -19.20 5.75
CA GLU A 475 -12.26 -18.75 7.14
C GLU A 475 -10.94 -18.03 7.40
N VAL A 476 -10.98 -16.82 7.94
CA VAL A 476 -9.82 -16.05 8.38
C VAL A 476 -9.72 -16.02 9.90
N ARG A 477 -8.50 -15.85 10.41
CA ARG A 477 -8.18 -15.77 11.85
C ARG A 477 -7.41 -14.49 12.14
N PRO A 478 -7.38 -14.01 13.40
CA PRO A 478 -6.57 -12.85 13.77
C PRO A 478 -5.12 -13.02 13.30
N GLY A 479 -4.61 -12.02 12.57
CA GLY A 479 -3.26 -12.03 12.02
C GLY A 479 -3.14 -12.54 10.57
N ASP A 480 -4.20 -13.11 9.99
CA ASP A 480 -4.24 -13.40 8.56
C ASP A 480 -4.38 -12.11 7.73
N TYR A 481 -3.75 -12.09 6.56
CA TYR A 481 -3.82 -10.98 5.61
C TYR A 481 -4.48 -11.44 4.31
N VAL A 482 -5.59 -10.81 3.95
CA VAL A 482 -6.32 -11.07 2.72
C VAL A 482 -6.03 -9.95 1.73
N ALA A 483 -5.72 -10.30 0.49
CA ALA A 483 -5.43 -9.33 -0.56
C ALA A 483 -6.08 -9.71 -1.88
N TRP A 484 -6.47 -8.69 -2.65
CA TRP A 484 -7.01 -8.85 -3.99
C TRP A 484 -6.53 -7.77 -4.95
N HIS A 485 -6.37 -8.15 -6.21
CA HIS A 485 -5.91 -7.31 -7.31
C HIS A 485 -6.83 -6.11 -7.52
N CYS A 486 -6.30 -4.97 -7.96
CA CYS A 486 -7.07 -3.72 -8.09
C CYS A 486 -8.26 -3.78 -9.05
N ASP A 487 -8.21 -4.61 -10.08
CA ASP A 487 -9.32 -4.83 -11.03
C ASP A 487 -10.30 -5.96 -10.61
N GLN A 488 -10.11 -6.55 -9.42
CA GLN A 488 -10.88 -7.68 -8.94
C GLN A 488 -12.29 -7.26 -8.48
N ILE A 489 -13.33 -7.94 -8.99
CA ILE A 489 -14.69 -7.76 -8.46
C ILE A 489 -14.76 -8.36 -7.05
N HIS A 490 -15.29 -7.58 -6.13
CA HIS A 490 -15.48 -7.97 -4.73
C HIS A 490 -16.76 -7.39 -4.15
N ALA A 491 -17.23 -7.98 -3.05
CA ALA A 491 -18.45 -7.59 -2.35
C ALA A 491 -18.31 -7.91 -0.85
N VAL A 492 -19.24 -7.39 -0.05
CA VAL A 492 -19.35 -7.71 1.38
C VAL A 492 -20.66 -8.44 1.62
N ASP A 493 -20.67 -9.42 2.54
CA ASP A 493 -21.89 -10.13 2.94
C ASP A 493 -23.04 -9.15 3.20
N GLN A 494 -24.21 -9.42 2.64
CA GLN A 494 -25.40 -8.58 2.84
C GLN A 494 -25.83 -8.52 4.30
N LYS A 495 -25.60 -9.61 5.05
CA LYS A 495 -25.91 -9.72 6.46
C LYS A 495 -24.80 -10.45 7.20
N HIS A 496 -24.49 -10.00 8.41
CA HIS A 496 -23.63 -10.74 9.33
C HIS A 496 -24.44 -11.79 10.12
N GLU A 497 -24.32 -13.07 9.79
CA GLU A 497 -25.05 -14.18 10.43
C GLU A 497 -24.27 -14.91 11.53
N GLY A 498 -23.00 -14.55 11.74
CA GLY A 498 -22.16 -15.09 12.81
C GLY A 498 -22.53 -14.59 14.21
N THR A 499 -21.85 -15.10 15.23
CA THR A 499 -22.12 -14.79 16.65
C THR A 499 -21.11 -13.86 17.31
N THR A 500 -20.00 -13.54 16.63
CA THR A 500 -18.95 -12.62 17.09
C THR A 500 -18.68 -11.57 16.03
N ASP A 501 -18.04 -10.46 16.38
CA ASP A 501 -17.76 -9.39 15.43
C ASP A 501 -16.70 -9.76 14.38
N SER A 502 -16.89 -9.25 13.15
CA SER A 502 -15.92 -9.27 12.05
C SER A 502 -15.11 -7.97 12.02
N SER A 503 -13.87 -8.05 12.51
CA SER A 503 -12.97 -6.91 12.70
C SER A 503 -11.79 -6.97 11.75
N VAL A 504 -11.56 -5.91 10.97
CA VAL A 504 -10.47 -5.83 10.01
C VAL A 504 -9.86 -4.42 9.95
N LEU A 505 -8.56 -4.34 9.64
CA LEU A 505 -7.89 -3.09 9.28
C LEU A 505 -7.68 -3.05 7.76
N TYR A 506 -8.17 -2.02 7.08
CA TYR A 506 -7.91 -1.84 5.65
C TYR A 506 -6.47 -1.38 5.44
N ILE A 507 -5.69 -2.21 4.75
CA ILE A 507 -4.26 -2.00 4.51
C ILE A 507 -3.95 -2.56 3.11
N PRO A 508 -3.94 -1.75 2.05
CA PRO A 508 -3.60 -2.21 0.70
C PRO A 508 -2.08 -2.39 0.53
N ALA A 509 -1.67 -3.03 -0.57
CA ALA A 509 -0.28 -3.08 -1.02
C ALA A 509 -0.05 -2.05 -2.13
N CYS A 510 0.65 -0.96 -1.81
CA CYS A 510 0.98 0.13 -2.73
C CYS A 510 2.47 0.10 -3.08
N PRO A 511 2.88 -0.14 -4.34
CA PRO A 511 4.29 -0.08 -4.72
C PRO A 511 4.81 1.37 -4.63
N LEU A 512 6.13 1.55 -4.54
CA LEU A 512 6.71 2.89 -4.68
C LEU A 512 6.65 3.33 -6.15
N THR A 513 6.04 4.48 -6.38
CA THR A 513 6.05 5.22 -7.65
C THR A 513 6.22 6.71 -7.32
N ALA A 514 6.53 7.56 -8.30
CA ALA A 514 6.57 9.00 -8.08
C ALA A 514 5.20 9.52 -7.59
N HIS A 515 4.11 9.07 -8.21
CA HIS A 515 2.75 9.45 -7.82
C HIS A 515 2.39 9.00 -6.38
N ASN A 516 2.75 7.78 -6.01
CA ASN A 516 2.53 7.29 -4.65
C ASN A 516 3.40 8.05 -3.63
N ALA A 517 4.61 8.49 -4.01
CA ALA A 517 5.43 9.35 -3.15
C ALA A 517 4.81 10.75 -2.94
N GLU A 518 4.18 11.33 -3.97
CA GLU A 518 3.45 12.61 -3.84
C GLU A 518 2.28 12.50 -2.86
N PHE A 519 1.53 11.40 -2.93
CA PHE A 519 0.49 11.13 -1.95
C PHE A 519 1.07 10.89 -0.56
N LEU A 520 2.13 10.09 -0.46
CA LEU A 520 2.79 9.78 0.81
C LEU A 520 3.29 11.03 1.53
N ALA A 521 3.81 12.03 0.82
CA ALA A 521 4.21 13.31 1.40
C ALA A 521 3.03 14.03 2.08
N ARG A 522 1.86 14.10 1.40
CA ARG A 522 0.64 14.69 1.95
C ARG A 522 0.09 13.89 3.13
N GLN A 523 0.08 12.56 3.01
CA GLN A 523 -0.35 11.66 4.06
C GLN A 523 0.53 11.76 5.31
N ARG A 524 1.86 11.85 5.13
CA ARG A 524 2.82 12.06 6.22
C ARG A 524 2.48 13.33 6.99
N GLN A 525 2.16 14.43 6.28
CA GLN A 525 1.75 15.66 6.94
C GLN A 525 0.44 15.50 7.73
N ALA A 526 -0.58 14.87 7.12
CA ALA A 526 -1.84 14.59 7.79
C ALA A 526 -1.63 13.75 9.07
N PHE A 527 -0.78 12.73 9.01
CA PHE A 527 -0.38 11.95 10.18
C PHE A 527 0.24 12.81 11.28
N LEU A 528 1.20 13.69 10.96
CA LEU A 528 1.85 14.53 11.97
C LEU A 528 0.84 15.47 12.66
N GLU A 529 -0.11 16.01 11.90
CA GLU A 529 -1.15 16.94 12.39
C GLU A 529 -2.36 16.23 13.01
N GLY A 530 -2.50 14.92 12.82
CA GLY A 530 -3.66 14.14 13.24
C GLY A 530 -4.91 14.38 12.39
N LEU A 531 -4.76 14.96 11.21
CA LEU A 531 -5.86 15.18 10.27
C LEU A 531 -6.26 13.88 9.56
N PRO A 532 -7.48 13.76 9.01
CA PRO A 532 -7.85 12.61 8.20
C PRO A 532 -6.88 12.35 7.05
N CYS A 533 -6.79 11.10 6.61
CA CYS A 533 -6.04 10.77 5.41
C CYS A 533 -6.56 11.61 4.22
N PRO A 534 -5.69 12.18 3.34
CA PRO A 534 -6.11 13.15 2.32
C PRO A 534 -7.23 12.71 1.36
N ASP A 535 -7.44 11.40 1.19
CA ASP A 535 -8.51 10.86 0.35
C ASP A 535 -9.89 10.82 1.02
N PHE A 536 -9.97 10.87 2.35
CA PHE A 536 -11.22 10.75 3.09
C PHE A 536 -11.81 12.11 3.52
N GLY A 537 -11.24 13.21 3.00
CA GLY A 537 -11.78 14.55 3.13
C GLY A 537 -11.25 15.35 4.32
N GLY A 538 -12.09 16.28 4.81
CA GLY A 538 -11.74 17.30 5.80
C GLY A 538 -12.21 17.00 7.24
N GLY A 539 -12.13 18.01 8.10
CA GLY A 539 -12.43 17.90 9.53
C GLY A 539 -11.19 17.78 10.39
N ILE A 540 -11.39 17.64 11.71
CA ILE A 540 -10.28 17.62 12.69
C ILE A 540 -9.67 16.23 12.88
N GLY A 541 -10.25 15.19 12.26
CA GLY A 541 -9.78 13.81 12.38
C GLY A 541 -9.50 13.41 13.83
N GLU A 542 -8.25 13.01 14.08
CA GLU A 542 -7.75 12.55 15.36
C GLU A 542 -6.90 13.62 16.07
N THR A 543 -6.89 14.89 15.62
CA THR A 543 -6.04 15.96 16.16
C THR A 543 -6.17 16.10 17.68
N ASN A 544 -7.37 15.91 18.23
CA ASN A 544 -7.66 16.01 19.66
C ASN A 544 -7.79 14.65 20.37
N HIS A 545 -7.41 13.55 19.72
CA HIS A 545 -7.55 12.22 20.31
C HIS A 545 -6.54 11.99 21.43
N VAL A 546 -7.03 11.43 22.55
CA VAL A 546 -6.18 10.97 23.64
C VAL A 546 -5.53 9.65 23.21
N GLY A 547 -4.22 9.54 23.42
CA GLY A 547 -3.45 8.33 23.09
C GLY A 547 -3.05 8.21 21.61
N ARG A 548 -3.18 9.28 20.81
CA ARG A 548 -2.75 9.27 19.40
C ARG A 548 -1.23 9.03 19.31
N PRO A 549 -0.77 8.05 18.50
CA PRO A 549 0.65 7.74 18.33
C PRO A 549 1.40 8.84 17.58
N GLY A 550 2.68 8.99 17.90
CA GLY A 550 3.63 9.83 17.18
C GLY A 550 4.62 9.00 16.36
N ILE A 551 5.71 9.66 15.93
CA ILE A 551 6.79 9.02 15.16
C ILE A 551 7.46 7.90 15.97
N GLU A 552 7.59 8.05 17.28
CA GLU A 552 8.22 7.06 18.16
C GLU A 552 7.49 5.72 18.13
N GLU A 553 6.16 5.72 18.01
CA GLU A 553 5.35 4.51 17.92
C GLU A 553 5.54 3.79 16.58
N ILE A 554 5.79 4.52 15.49
CA ILE A 554 6.16 3.92 14.20
C ILE A 554 7.52 3.26 14.30
N GLU A 555 8.51 3.92 14.91
CA GLU A 555 9.86 3.36 15.11
C GLU A 555 9.80 2.07 15.96
N LYS A 556 9.04 2.09 17.06
CA LYS A 556 8.81 0.91 17.91
C LYS A 556 8.12 -0.22 17.14
N ALA A 557 7.04 0.08 16.42
CA ALA A 557 6.29 -0.90 15.64
C ALA A 557 7.12 -1.52 14.50
N SER A 558 8.13 -0.80 14.01
CA SER A 558 9.04 -1.29 12.99
C SER A 558 10.06 -2.31 13.54
N GLN A 559 10.08 -2.56 14.86
CA GLN A 559 10.92 -3.56 15.53
C GLN A 559 12.42 -3.43 15.21
N GLY A 560 12.91 -2.19 15.14
CA GLY A 560 14.31 -1.89 14.82
C GLY A 560 14.68 -2.10 13.34
N ARG A 561 13.69 -2.31 12.46
CA ARG A 561 13.89 -2.32 11.01
C ARG A 561 13.40 -1.01 10.41
N ASP A 562 14.23 -0.34 9.63
CA ASP A 562 13.88 0.96 9.04
C ASP A 562 12.71 0.89 8.03
N ALA A 563 12.27 -0.31 7.63
CA ALA A 563 11.25 -0.51 6.60
C ALA A 563 9.92 0.20 6.89
N GLY A 564 9.46 0.23 8.15
CA GLY A 564 8.24 0.97 8.50
C GLY A 564 8.41 2.48 8.39
N MET A 565 9.53 3.01 8.87
CA MET A 565 9.89 4.42 8.75
C MET A 565 9.99 4.87 7.29
N VAL A 566 10.61 4.06 6.43
CA VAL A 566 10.71 4.30 4.98
C VAL A 566 9.33 4.22 4.32
N ALA A 567 8.52 3.22 4.64
CA ALA A 567 7.18 3.04 4.05
C ALA A 567 6.21 4.19 4.41
N PHE A 568 6.39 4.82 5.58
CA PHE A 568 5.68 6.04 6.01
C PHE A 568 6.27 7.35 5.44
N GLY A 569 7.40 7.28 4.72
CA GLY A 569 8.09 8.48 4.21
C GLY A 569 8.74 9.32 5.32
N LEU A 570 9.03 8.73 6.48
CA LEU A 570 9.71 9.36 7.62
C LEU A 570 11.23 9.16 7.58
N GLN A 571 11.69 8.27 6.71
CA GLN A 571 13.09 8.05 6.39
C GLN A 571 13.26 7.98 4.86
N GLU A 572 14.44 8.38 4.39
CA GLU A 572 14.78 8.35 2.97
C GLU A 572 14.85 6.90 2.43
N PHE A 573 14.51 6.73 1.16
CA PHE A 573 14.86 5.52 0.41
C PHE A 573 16.37 5.54 0.16
N ASP A 574 17.08 4.45 0.49
CA ASP A 574 18.53 4.39 0.31
C ASP A 574 18.91 4.28 -1.18
N SER A 575 19.05 5.42 -1.86
CA SER A 575 19.51 5.48 -3.25
C SER A 575 20.98 5.13 -3.41
N SER A 576 21.73 4.96 -2.32
CA SER A 576 23.12 4.50 -2.33
C SER A 576 23.26 2.98 -2.22
N ALA A 577 22.16 2.25 -2.01
CA ALA A 577 22.18 0.80 -1.83
C ALA A 577 22.87 0.08 -3.01
N VAL A 578 23.64 -0.94 -2.67
CA VAL A 578 24.36 -1.77 -3.64
C VAL A 578 23.38 -2.65 -4.41
N GLY A 579 23.55 -2.75 -5.72
CA GLY A 579 22.72 -3.62 -6.57
C GLY A 579 21.46 -2.96 -7.12
N LEU A 580 21.23 -1.67 -6.86
CA LEU A 580 20.19 -0.90 -7.55
C LEU A 580 20.55 -0.67 -9.02
N SER A 581 19.58 -0.88 -9.90
CA SER A 581 19.61 -0.38 -11.29
C SER A 581 19.53 1.14 -11.33
N ASP A 582 19.91 1.74 -12.46
CA ASP A 582 19.85 3.20 -12.64
C ASP A 582 18.42 3.73 -12.50
N THR A 583 17.43 3.02 -13.05
CA THR A 583 15.99 3.35 -12.93
C THR A 583 15.51 3.29 -11.48
N GLN A 584 15.97 2.31 -10.69
CA GLN A 584 15.63 2.24 -9.26
C GLN A 584 16.26 3.38 -8.46
N ARG A 585 17.52 3.70 -8.75
CA ARG A 585 18.22 4.82 -8.12
C ARG A 585 17.50 6.14 -8.41
N GLU A 586 17.15 6.36 -9.67
CA GLU A 586 16.39 7.53 -10.11
C GLU A 586 15.02 7.61 -9.41
N LEU A 587 14.29 6.50 -9.32
CA LEU A 587 13.01 6.47 -8.60
C LEU A 587 13.19 6.88 -7.12
N PHE A 588 14.22 6.37 -6.44
CA PHE A 588 14.47 6.69 -5.03
C PHE A 588 14.87 8.14 -4.86
N ASP A 589 15.74 8.67 -5.72
CA ASP A 589 16.13 10.08 -5.69
C ASP A 589 14.92 11.00 -5.94
N ARG A 590 14.04 10.66 -6.89
CA ARG A 590 12.79 11.40 -7.14
C ARG A 590 11.85 11.32 -5.93
N ALA A 591 11.64 10.14 -5.36
CA ALA A 591 10.80 9.95 -4.19
C ALA A 591 11.35 10.74 -2.99
N ASN A 592 12.66 10.70 -2.75
CA ASN A 592 13.32 11.44 -1.68
C ASN A 592 13.20 12.95 -1.87
N LYS A 593 13.28 13.45 -3.12
CA LYS A 593 13.02 14.85 -3.42
C LYS A 593 11.56 15.24 -3.15
N ILE A 594 10.60 14.41 -3.58
CA ILE A 594 9.17 14.62 -3.31
C ILE A 594 8.87 14.62 -1.81
N LEU A 595 9.60 13.82 -1.03
CA LEU A 595 9.45 13.71 0.43
C LEU A 595 10.30 14.74 1.19
N ASP A 596 10.90 15.72 0.52
CA ASP A 596 11.74 16.78 1.09
C ASP A 596 12.99 16.28 1.84
N PHE A 597 13.54 15.12 1.47
CA PHE A 597 14.84 14.66 1.98
C PHE A 597 16.01 15.27 1.22
N TYR A 598 15.81 15.58 -0.07
CA TYR A 598 16.80 16.21 -0.97
C TYR A 598 16.29 17.56 -1.50
N ASP A 599 17.22 18.46 -1.80
CA ASP A 599 16.93 19.79 -2.37
C ASP A 599 16.65 19.77 -3.89
#